data_AF-A0A6L3EIH1-F1
#
_entry.id   AF-A0A6L3EIH1-F1
#
_cell.length_a   1.000
_cell.length_b   1.000
_cell.length_c   1.000
_cell.angle_alpha   90.00
_cell.angle_beta   90.00
_cell.angle_gamma   90.00
#
_symmetry.space_group_name_H-M   'P 1'
#
loop_
_entity.id
_entity.type
_entity.pdbx_description
1 polymer ?
#
loop_
_entity_poly.entity_id
_entity_poly.type
_entity_poly.pdbx_seq_one_letter_code
_entity_poly.pdbx_strand_id
1 'polypeptide(L)'
;MPTEHPVLPAPILEFILPRDLSRAAVHRELGQRFNVKRETLDRGIVYFDTFDWLLHRSGWSLECVDAPKPRARLFRLSDSLMEEQPLDGPPEPFPRDWPRGRVKAVIERITEVRALLPVVSMGGRSEGFAVLNRDGKTVCRLLVESWRVSAARSAANVDL
;
A
#
# COMPACT_ATOMS: atom_id res chain seq x y z
N MET A 1 2.73 -9.70 -21.93
CA MET A 1 2.59 -10.72 -20.88
C MET A 1 2.22 -10.01 -19.59
N PRO A 2 1.02 -10.20 -19.02
CA PRO A 2 0.67 -9.59 -17.74
C PRO A 2 1.56 -10.21 -16.66
N THR A 3 2.23 -9.37 -15.88
CA THR A 3 2.94 -9.80 -14.67
C THR A 3 1.86 -10.19 -13.67
N GLU A 4 1.51 -11.48 -13.63
CA GLU A 4 0.66 -12.02 -12.57
C GLU A 4 1.38 -11.76 -11.24
N HIS A 5 0.79 -10.89 -10.42
CA HIS A 5 1.16 -10.82 -9.02
C HIS A 5 0.78 -12.16 -8.41
N PRO A 6 1.72 -12.92 -7.83
CA PRO A 6 1.38 -14.18 -7.20
C PRO A 6 0.42 -13.88 -6.04
N VAL A 7 -0.81 -14.39 -6.16
CA VAL A 7 -1.71 -14.56 -5.00
C VAL A 7 -0.98 -15.52 -4.06
N LEU A 8 -0.49 -15.05 -2.93
CA LEU A 8 0.17 -15.88 -1.92
C LEU A 8 -0.90 -16.49 -1.00
N PRO A 9 -1.08 -17.82 -0.95
CA PRO A 9 -2.01 -18.48 -0.02
C PRO A 9 -1.30 -18.96 1.26
N ALA A 10 -0.21 -18.31 1.67
CA ALA A 10 0.50 -18.58 2.92
C ALA A 10 0.21 -17.47 3.94
N PRO A 11 0.15 -17.75 5.25
CA PRO A 11 -0.05 -16.70 6.24
C PRO A 11 1.08 -15.68 6.13
N ILE A 12 0.71 -14.43 5.88
CA ILE A 12 1.64 -13.30 6.00
C ILE A 12 1.87 -13.10 7.49
N LEU A 13 3.11 -13.27 7.93
CA LEU A 13 3.53 -12.90 9.27
C LEU A 13 4.17 -11.52 9.19
N GLU A 14 3.60 -10.57 9.92
CA GLU A 14 4.10 -9.21 9.99
C GLU A 14 4.73 -8.94 11.35
N PHE A 15 5.91 -8.32 11.33
CA PHE A 15 6.69 -8.02 12.53
C PHE A 15 7.17 -6.58 12.48
N ILE A 16 7.05 -5.87 13.61
CA ILE A 16 7.72 -4.59 13.79
C ILE A 16 9.15 -4.89 14.25
N LEU A 17 10.13 -4.49 13.44
CA LEU A 17 11.53 -4.66 13.79
C LEU A 17 11.96 -3.67 14.89
N PRO A 18 12.83 -4.09 15.82
CA PRO A 18 13.51 -3.17 16.73
C PRO A 18 14.22 -2.04 15.97
N ARG A 19 14.24 -0.83 16.55
CA ARG A 19 14.78 0.38 15.87
C ARG A 19 16.27 0.29 15.55
N ASP A 20 17.02 -0.50 16.31
CA ASP A 20 18.45 -0.77 16.17
C ASP A 20 18.75 -1.85 15.12
N LEU A 21 17.74 -2.64 14.71
CA LEU A 21 17.89 -3.66 13.70
C LEU A 21 17.73 -3.07 12.29
N SER A 22 18.86 -2.68 11.69
CA SER A 22 18.87 -2.15 10.32
C SER A 22 18.48 -3.22 9.28
N ARG A 23 17.90 -2.78 8.14
CA ARG A 23 17.61 -3.64 6.98
C ARG A 23 18.85 -4.43 6.52
N ALA A 24 20.00 -3.76 6.47
CA ALA A 24 21.26 -4.37 6.07
C ALA A 24 21.67 -5.50 7.03
N ALA A 25 21.42 -5.33 8.34
CA ALA A 25 21.63 -6.38 9.33
C ALA A 25 20.69 -7.55 9.09
N VAL A 26 19.38 -7.31 8.91
CA VAL A 26 18.41 -8.39 8.59
C VAL A 26 18.85 -9.17 7.35
N HIS A 27 19.20 -8.47 6.28
CA HIS A 27 19.69 -9.11 5.05
C HIS A 27 20.94 -9.95 5.29
N ARG A 28 21.93 -9.41 6.01
CA ARG A 28 23.18 -10.11 6.31
C ARG A 28 22.91 -11.38 7.11
N GLU A 29 22.14 -11.30 8.19
CA GLU A 29 21.86 -12.46 9.05
C GLU A 29 21.05 -13.54 8.30
N LEU A 30 20.11 -13.14 7.43
CA LEU A 30 19.37 -14.07 6.59
C LEU A 30 20.25 -14.71 5.51
N GLY A 31 21.09 -13.92 4.84
CA GLY A 31 22.01 -14.40 3.80
C GLY A 31 23.11 -15.31 4.31
N GLN A 32 23.44 -15.26 5.61
CA GLN A 32 24.35 -16.24 6.24
C GLN A 32 23.72 -17.62 6.38
N ARG A 33 22.39 -17.71 6.50
CA ARG A 33 21.66 -18.96 6.79
C ARG A 33 20.94 -19.53 5.57
N PHE A 34 20.59 -18.70 4.61
CA PHE A 34 19.78 -19.07 3.46
C PHE A 34 20.35 -18.51 2.16
N ASN A 35 20.08 -19.20 1.05
CA ASN A 35 20.31 -18.62 -0.27
C ASN A 35 19.17 -17.62 -0.54
N VAL A 36 19.54 -16.34 -0.65
CA VAL A 36 18.60 -15.24 -0.74
C VAL A 36 18.81 -14.48 -2.05
N LYS A 37 17.74 -14.36 -2.85
CA LYS A 37 17.70 -13.44 -3.99
C LYS A 37 17.07 -12.11 -3.59
N ARG A 38 17.75 -10.99 -3.87
CA ARG A 38 17.29 -9.62 -3.56
C ARG A 38 16.44 -9.04 -4.69
N GLU A 39 15.33 -8.41 -4.32
CA GLU A 39 14.50 -7.58 -5.17
C GLU A 39 14.19 -6.26 -4.43
N THR A 40 14.30 -5.11 -5.08
CA THR A 40 14.02 -3.80 -4.43
C THR A 40 12.83 -3.16 -5.09
N LEU A 41 11.89 -2.66 -4.29
CA LEU A 41 10.72 -1.90 -4.74
C LEU A 41 10.59 -0.63 -3.90
N ASP A 42 10.64 0.53 -4.53
CA ASP A 42 10.22 1.78 -3.89
C ASP A 42 8.69 1.89 -4.00
N ARG A 43 8.03 2.30 -2.91
CA ARG A 43 6.56 2.38 -2.84
C ARG A 43 6.12 3.69 -2.19
N GLY A 44 5.26 4.42 -2.89
CA GLY A 44 4.54 5.58 -2.38
C GLY A 44 3.08 5.22 -2.11
N ILE A 45 2.57 5.63 -0.96
CA ILE A 45 1.18 5.46 -0.56
C ILE A 45 0.67 6.81 -0.06
N VAL A 46 -0.53 7.20 -0.48
CA VAL A 46 -1.21 8.37 0.10
C VAL A 46 -2.57 7.91 0.63
N TYR A 47 -2.84 8.24 1.89
CA TYR A 47 -4.13 7.99 2.53
C TYR A 47 -5.03 9.18 2.32
N PHE A 48 -6.30 8.90 2.00
CA PHE A 48 -7.32 9.91 1.73
C PHE A 48 -8.48 9.77 2.71
N ASP A 49 -9.02 10.90 3.13
CA ASP A 49 -10.29 11.00 3.85
C ASP A 49 -10.94 12.35 3.54
N THR A 50 -12.18 12.50 3.93
CA THR A 50 -12.87 13.80 3.99
C THR A 50 -12.31 14.68 5.12
N PHE A 51 -12.55 15.99 5.05
CA PHE A 51 -12.07 16.94 6.06
C PHE A 51 -12.60 16.62 7.49
N ASP A 52 -13.77 15.99 7.58
CA ASP A 52 -14.46 15.57 8.81
C ASP A 52 -14.24 14.08 9.14
N TRP A 53 -13.31 13.40 8.45
CA TRP A 53 -12.87 12.02 8.70
C TRP A 53 -13.98 10.96 8.59
N LEU A 54 -14.94 11.15 7.68
CA LEU A 54 -16.06 10.24 7.49
C LEU A 54 -15.67 8.81 7.10
N LEU A 55 -14.63 8.60 6.28
CA LEU A 55 -14.24 7.24 5.92
C LEU A 55 -13.77 6.48 7.16
N HIS A 56 -12.82 7.07 7.89
CA HIS A 56 -12.32 6.49 9.13
C HIS A 56 -13.43 6.25 10.15
N ARG A 57 -14.30 7.24 10.37
CA ARG A 57 -15.45 7.11 11.29
C ARG A 57 -16.45 6.05 10.87
N SER A 58 -16.54 5.76 9.57
CA SER A 58 -17.38 4.69 9.01
C SER A 58 -16.69 3.31 9.00
N GLY A 59 -15.49 3.20 9.60
CA GLY A 59 -14.74 1.96 9.68
C GLY A 59 -13.97 1.60 8.41
N TRP A 60 -13.64 2.58 7.57
CA TRP A 60 -12.92 2.39 6.32
C TRP A 60 -11.62 3.19 6.27
N SER A 61 -10.61 2.66 5.58
CA SER A 61 -9.38 3.37 5.23
C SER A 61 -9.15 3.27 3.73
N LEU A 62 -8.86 4.40 3.11
CA LEU A 62 -8.56 4.51 1.69
C LEU A 62 -7.09 4.85 1.48
N GLU A 63 -6.37 4.00 0.76
CA GLU A 63 -5.03 4.30 0.27
C GLU A 63 -5.02 4.36 -1.26
N CYS A 64 -4.20 5.25 -1.81
CA CYS A 64 -3.84 5.29 -3.22
C CYS A 64 -2.35 5.04 -3.40
N VAL A 65 -1.99 4.24 -4.40
CA VAL A 65 -0.61 3.86 -4.73
C VAL A 65 -0.32 4.30 -6.16
N ASP A 66 0.77 5.04 -6.36
CA ASP A 66 1.06 5.71 -7.65
C ASP A 66 1.81 4.83 -8.68
N ALA A 67 2.36 3.67 -8.31
CA ALA A 67 3.28 2.92 -9.18
C ALA A 67 3.11 1.39 -9.15
N PRO A 68 3.35 0.68 -10.28
CA PRO A 68 3.55 1.19 -11.65
C PRO A 68 2.25 1.59 -12.36
N LYS A 69 1.09 1.35 -11.73
CA LYS A 69 -0.23 1.83 -12.18
C LYS A 69 -0.98 2.39 -10.97
N PRO A 70 -1.60 3.57 -11.07
CA PRO A 70 -2.42 4.13 -10.02
C PRO A 70 -3.54 3.16 -9.60
N ARG A 71 -3.68 2.96 -8.29
CA ARG A 71 -4.73 2.11 -7.73
C ARG A 71 -5.26 2.71 -6.44
N ALA A 72 -6.56 2.53 -6.21
CA ALA A 72 -7.20 2.79 -4.93
C ALA A 72 -7.48 1.46 -4.22
N ARG A 73 -7.17 1.41 -2.93
CA ARG A 73 -7.45 0.27 -2.06
C ARG A 73 -8.25 0.74 -0.87
N LEU A 74 -9.34 0.03 -0.62
CA LEU A 74 -10.28 0.35 0.44
C LEU A 74 -10.29 -0.82 1.43
N PHE A 75 -9.89 -0.53 2.66
CA PHE A 75 -9.85 -1.49 3.74
C PHE A 75 -10.98 -1.26 4.72
N ARG A 76 -11.68 -2.32 5.11
CA ARG A 76 -12.55 -2.28 6.28
C ARG A 76 -11.71 -2.55 7.52
N LEU A 77 -11.76 -1.64 8.48
CA LEU A 77 -10.93 -1.68 9.68
C LEU A 77 -11.31 -2.83 10.64
N SER A 78 -12.52 -3.38 10.54
CA SER A 78 -13.00 -4.43 11.45
C SER A 78 -12.51 -5.83 11.11
N ASP A 79 -12.34 -6.15 9.82
CA ASP A 79 -12.05 -7.50 9.32
C ASP A 79 -10.94 -7.52 8.27
N SER A 80 -10.29 -6.38 8.03
CA SER A 80 -9.26 -6.20 7.02
C SER A 80 -9.69 -6.62 5.60
N LEU A 81 -11.01 -6.65 5.32
CA LEU A 81 -11.49 -6.85 3.97
C LEU A 81 -10.93 -5.73 3.08
N MET A 82 -10.25 -6.14 2.02
CA MET A 82 -9.62 -5.24 1.06
C MET A 82 -10.33 -5.34 -0.29
N GLU A 83 -10.78 -4.21 -0.78
CA GLU A 83 -11.20 -4.01 -2.17
C GLU A 83 -10.13 -3.19 -2.89
N GLU A 84 -9.84 -3.52 -4.15
CA GLU A 84 -8.89 -2.76 -4.97
C GLU A 84 -9.55 -2.39 -6.30
N GLN A 85 -9.30 -1.17 -6.78
CA GLN A 85 -9.64 -0.78 -8.14
C GLN A 85 -8.49 0.00 -8.81
N PRO A 86 -8.28 -0.17 -10.12
CA PRO A 86 -7.38 0.69 -10.88
C PRO A 86 -7.95 2.12 -10.97
N LEU A 87 -7.05 3.10 -11.06
CA LEU A 87 -7.37 4.49 -11.40
C LEU A 87 -6.76 4.83 -12.76
N ASP A 88 -7.37 5.78 -13.47
CA ASP A 88 -6.89 6.25 -14.79
C ASP A 88 -5.71 7.24 -14.66
N GLY A 89 -5.44 7.73 -13.45
CA GLY A 89 -4.40 8.69 -13.12
C GLY A 89 -4.34 8.91 -11.60
N PRO A 90 -3.75 10.03 -11.13
CA PRO A 90 -3.87 10.46 -9.74
C PRO A 90 -5.35 10.52 -9.30
N PRO A 91 -5.65 10.25 -8.02
CA PRO A 91 -7.02 10.24 -7.53
C PRO A 91 -7.66 11.62 -7.61
N GLU A 92 -8.77 11.74 -8.33
CA GLU A 92 -9.60 12.95 -8.34
C GLU A 92 -10.21 13.19 -6.95
N PRO A 93 -10.43 14.46 -6.52
CA PRO A 93 -10.99 14.74 -5.21
C PRO A 93 -12.40 14.16 -5.00
N PHE A 94 -13.21 14.03 -6.07
CA PHE A 94 -14.56 13.51 -5.96
C PHE A 94 -14.64 12.09 -6.55
N PRO A 95 -15.10 11.09 -5.78
CA PRO A 95 -15.20 9.71 -6.25
C PRO A 95 -16.09 9.51 -7.49
N ARG A 96 -17.03 10.42 -7.76
CA ARG A 96 -17.86 10.42 -8.98
C ARG A 96 -17.07 10.48 -10.27
N ASP A 97 -15.88 11.05 -10.22
CA ASP A 97 -14.98 11.21 -11.35
C ASP A 97 -14.00 10.01 -11.47
N TRP A 98 -14.08 9.03 -10.57
CA TRP A 98 -13.26 7.82 -10.62
C TRP A 98 -13.83 6.78 -11.61
N PRO A 99 -13.00 5.83 -12.09
CA PRO A 99 -13.47 4.66 -12.82
C PRO A 99 -14.56 3.90 -12.07
N ARG A 100 -15.50 3.30 -12.82
CA ARG A 100 -16.55 2.46 -12.22
C ARG A 100 -15.92 1.26 -11.51
N GLY A 101 -16.29 1.03 -10.25
CA GLY A 101 -15.77 -0.08 -9.45
C GLY A 101 -16.38 -0.12 -8.05
N ARG A 102 -16.07 -1.19 -7.31
CA ARG A 102 -16.60 -1.41 -5.95
C ARG A 102 -16.10 -0.36 -4.96
N VAL A 103 -14.82 0.00 -5.06
CA VAL A 103 -14.20 1.03 -4.22
C VAL A 103 -14.90 2.38 -4.43
N LYS A 104 -15.09 2.82 -5.69
CA LYS A 104 -15.89 4.02 -6.01
C LYS A 104 -17.27 3.99 -5.36
N ALA A 105 -18.04 2.93 -5.59
CA ALA A 105 -19.42 2.83 -5.10
C ALA A 105 -19.53 2.89 -3.57
N VAL A 106 -18.56 2.33 -2.84
CA VAL A 106 -18.55 2.39 -1.38
C VAL A 106 -18.20 3.79 -0.90
N ILE A 107 -17.17 4.42 -1.48
CA ILE A 107 -16.73 5.75 -1.07
C ILE A 107 -17.80 6.79 -1.38
N GLU A 108 -18.37 6.81 -2.59
CA GLU A 108 -19.43 7.76 -2.98
C GLU A 108 -20.59 7.79 -1.98
N ARG A 109 -21.00 6.61 -1.50
CA ARG A 109 -22.09 6.47 -0.54
C ARG A 109 -21.75 7.06 0.83
N ILE A 110 -20.46 7.04 1.23
CA ILE A 110 -20.01 7.52 2.54
C ILE A 110 -19.70 9.02 2.49
N THR A 111 -19.04 9.47 1.42
CA THR A 111 -18.55 10.85 1.31
C THR A 111 -19.60 11.79 0.76
N GLU A 112 -20.60 11.27 0.05
CA GLU A 112 -21.64 12.05 -0.65
C GLU A 112 -20.99 13.13 -1.54
N VAL A 113 -21.21 14.41 -1.21
CA VAL A 113 -20.67 15.57 -1.94
C VAL A 113 -19.30 16.03 -1.44
N ARG A 114 -18.71 15.39 -0.43
CA ARG A 114 -17.43 15.81 0.17
C ARG A 114 -16.26 15.33 -0.68
N ALA A 115 -15.25 16.19 -0.80
CA ALA A 115 -14.00 15.85 -1.44
C ALA A 115 -13.14 14.95 -0.54
N LEU A 116 -12.47 13.99 -1.15
CA LEU A 116 -11.34 13.28 -0.59
C LEU A 116 -10.11 14.19 -0.61
N LEU A 117 -9.51 14.36 0.56
CA LEU A 117 -8.29 15.12 0.76
C LEU A 117 -7.17 14.14 1.12
N PRO A 118 -5.94 14.36 0.62
CA PRO A 118 -4.83 13.57 1.08
C PRO A 118 -4.53 13.95 2.53
N VAL A 119 -4.41 12.95 3.40
CA VAL A 119 -4.22 13.13 4.85
C VAL A 119 -2.79 12.79 5.25
N VAL A 120 -2.30 11.64 4.78
CA VAL A 120 -0.98 11.11 5.10
C VAL A 120 -0.30 10.62 3.85
N SER A 121 0.98 10.97 3.67
CA SER A 121 1.84 10.36 2.66
C SER A 121 2.84 9.45 3.34
N MET A 122 2.98 8.24 2.79
CA MET A 122 3.97 7.26 3.19
C MET A 122 4.89 6.96 2.01
N GLY A 123 6.17 7.25 2.17
CA GLY A 123 7.20 6.87 1.22
C GLY A 123 8.05 5.78 1.82
N GLY A 124 8.20 4.66 1.12
CA GLY A 124 8.95 3.54 1.62
C GLY A 124 9.78 2.83 0.57
N ARG A 125 10.71 2.03 1.07
CA ARG A 125 11.47 1.08 0.27
C ARG A 125 11.32 -0.28 0.88
N SER A 126 10.91 -1.21 0.04
CA SER A 126 10.73 -2.62 0.37
C SER A 126 11.83 -3.43 -0.30
N GLU A 127 12.52 -4.23 0.48
CA GLU A 127 13.51 -5.19 0.00
C GLU A 127 12.94 -6.60 0.14
N GLY A 128 12.67 -7.23 -1.01
CA GLY A 128 12.18 -8.58 -1.14
C GLY A 128 13.32 -9.60 -1.18
N PHE A 129 13.09 -10.73 -0.52
CA PHE A 129 14.06 -11.81 -0.36
C PHE A 129 13.36 -13.15 -0.61
N ALA A 130 13.81 -13.90 -1.61
CA ALA A 130 13.35 -15.27 -1.82
C ALA A 130 14.29 -16.26 -1.12
N VAL A 131 13.80 -16.96 -0.11
CA VAL A 131 14.50 -18.04 0.60
C VAL A 131 14.34 -19.32 -0.21
N LEU A 132 15.44 -19.91 -0.66
CA LEU A 132 15.42 -21.12 -1.47
C LEU A 132 15.71 -22.39 -0.64
N ASN A 133 15.07 -23.50 -0.99
CA ASN A 133 15.45 -24.82 -0.50
C ASN A 133 16.69 -25.36 -1.26
N ARG A 134 17.12 -26.59 -0.93
CA ARG A 134 18.26 -27.25 -1.57
C ARG A 134 18.09 -27.49 -3.08
N ASP A 135 16.84 -27.59 -3.55
CA ASP A 135 16.51 -27.77 -4.97
C ASP A 135 16.38 -26.42 -5.73
N GLY A 136 16.64 -25.30 -5.06
CA GLY A 136 16.49 -23.95 -5.63
C GLY A 136 15.05 -23.43 -5.67
N LYS A 137 14.08 -24.12 -5.04
CA LYS A 137 12.68 -23.68 -4.97
C LYS A 137 12.47 -22.66 -3.86
N THR A 138 11.70 -21.60 -4.12
CA THR A 138 11.33 -20.63 -3.09
C THR A 138 10.39 -21.24 -2.06
N VAL A 139 10.81 -21.26 -0.80
CA VAL A 139 10.02 -21.76 0.35
C VAL A 139 9.50 -20.64 1.24
N CYS A 140 10.10 -19.45 1.18
CA CYS A 140 9.64 -18.27 1.90
C CYS A 140 9.98 -17.01 1.10
N ARG A 141 9.09 -16.03 1.13
CA ARG A 141 9.36 -14.67 0.66
C ARG A 141 9.36 -13.76 1.88
N LEU A 142 10.45 -13.05 2.10
CA LEU A 142 10.56 -12.04 3.14
C LEU A 142 10.51 -10.67 2.48
N LEU A 143 9.79 -9.75 3.10
CA LEU A 143 9.75 -8.36 2.69
C LEU A 143 10.20 -7.53 3.89
N VAL A 144 11.29 -6.78 3.72
CA VAL A 144 11.76 -5.84 4.74
C VAL A 144 11.46 -4.44 4.26
N GLU A 145 10.55 -3.77 4.95
CA GLU A 145 10.09 -2.44 4.57
C GLU A 145 10.65 -1.38 5.52
N SER A 146 10.84 -0.18 4.99
CA SER A 146 11.09 1.00 5.81
C SER A 146 10.26 2.13 5.26
N TRP A 147 9.41 2.67 6.13
CA TRP A 147 8.45 3.70 5.81
C TRP A 147 8.84 5.03 6.45
N ARG A 148 8.69 6.11 5.69
CA ARG A 148 8.67 7.48 6.20
C ARG A 148 7.24 7.98 6.08
N VAL A 149 6.73 8.51 7.17
CA VAL A 149 5.39 9.08 7.25
C VAL A 149 5.52 10.60 7.30
N SER A 150 4.74 11.29 6.49
CA SER A 150 4.60 12.73 6.54
C SER A 150 3.13 13.11 6.42
N ALA A 151 2.76 14.27 6.97
CA ALA A 151 1.49 14.88 6.60
C ALA A 151 1.45 15.03 5.08
N ALA A 152 0.32 14.70 4.47
CA ALA A 152 0.21 14.90 3.03
C ALA A 152 0.28 16.40 2.74
N ARG A 153 1.09 16.77 1.75
CA ARG A 153 1.06 18.12 1.22
C ARG A 153 -0.14 18.22 0.30
N SER A 154 -1.09 19.10 0.60
CA SER A 154 -2.10 19.46 -0.38
C SER A 154 -1.38 19.99 -1.62
N ALA A 155 -1.69 19.43 -2.78
CA ALA A 155 -1.42 20.08 -4.05
C ALA A 155 -2.39 21.27 -4.21
N ALA A 156 -2.30 22.23 -3.29
CA ALA A 156 -3.04 23.48 -3.35
C ALA A 156 -2.10 24.54 -3.94
N ASN A 157 -2.04 24.55 -5.26
CA ASN A 157 -1.89 25.75 -6.09
C ASN A 157 -2.59 25.43 -7.41
N VAL A 158 -3.92 25.39 -7.34
CA VAL A 158 -4.76 25.57 -8.51
C VAL A 158 -5.54 26.83 -8.19
N ASP A 159 -5.09 27.94 -8.75
CA ASP A 159 -5.87 29.18 -8.77
C ASP A 159 -7.22 28.87 -9.40
N LEU A 160 -8.30 29.08 -8.64
CA LEU A 160 -9.67 29.16 -9.14
C LEU A 160 -9.97 30.58 -9.62
#